data_AF-A0A2G3PPV5-F1
#
_entry.id   AF-A0A2G3PPV5-F1
#
_cell.length_a   1.000
_cell.length_b   1.000
_cell.length_c   1.000
_cell.angle_alpha   90.00
_cell.angle_beta   90.00
_cell.angle_gamma   90.00
#
_symmetry.space_group_name_H-M   'P 1'
#
loop_
_entity.id
_entity.type
_entity.pdbx_description
1 polymer ?
#
loop_
_entity_poly.entity_id
_entity_poly.type
_entity_poly.pdbx_seq_one_letter_code
_entity_poly.pdbx_strand_id
1 'polypeptide(L)'
;MAAEVRGIWWLTRSRSSGTLITSGCLKCPDPSAQSRTAEPNRVVTESITNVTCEVPMNNRQAQDIADTANSAEEILDAIIVGGGVSGIYGLYRLTEQGHSVRLVERGAGLGGTWFYNRYPGARFDSDSYSYAYFFSDILADEWKWSERFAGQPEVERYFNFVVDRFDLRDKIQLNTTVTSARFDTTNNVWVVGYADGQQAIARFLVLATGMLSETYTPPFEGIDDFEGVKVHSGEWPAEGIDYAGKRVAIFGTGSSGVQLVQEVAKDAASLTVFQRNGHWVTPLNNRPFTPEEHDHFRQNFRALHAERQRHVGGHNHELETRMTFEVSEEERLQKYEELYNAPGLKVLTSAFLDTLSDPAANEDFTKFVEAKIREEVGDQELADKLIPTDHGIGMHRPPKGTGYYQTFKNDHVHLVDLKKTPVARFTKTGVVTTDEEFEFDVIIFATGFEAWLGALKRIDIRGKNDESLMDSWSGGPRTLLGMGVPGFPNLSFIAGVHSLGGNLPAFSESHGDWLADLITYVKTNNYSRAEVSEQAAQDWTEHVYESAKPVLLASGSWYQRGNIPGSDGKVLVYYGGLPNWVEKATEIADSGYKGIEFA
;
A
#
# COMPACT_ATOMS: atom_id res chain seq x y z
N MET A 1 17.48 -9.62 -43.06
CA MET A 1 17.70 -8.16 -42.95
C MET A 1 17.69 -7.84 -41.48
N ALA A 2 18.88 -7.78 -40.90
CA ALA A 2 19.10 -7.53 -39.48
C ALA A 2 19.21 -6.01 -39.27
N ALA A 3 18.56 -5.50 -38.24
CA ALA A 3 18.81 -4.16 -37.72
C ALA A 3 18.97 -4.28 -36.20
N GLU A 4 20.22 -4.12 -35.77
CA GLU A 4 20.65 -3.99 -34.38
C GLU A 4 19.98 -2.78 -33.72
N VAL A 5 19.48 -2.94 -32.50
CA VAL A 5 19.28 -1.83 -31.56
C VAL A 5 20.32 -2.00 -30.46
N ARG A 6 21.42 -1.24 -30.56
CA ARG A 6 22.45 -1.15 -29.52
C ARG A 6 22.03 -0.11 -28.49
N GLY A 7 21.92 -0.53 -27.23
CA GLY A 7 21.71 0.33 -26.07
C GLY A 7 22.90 1.27 -25.83
N ILE A 8 22.58 2.48 -25.39
CA ILE A 8 23.54 3.56 -25.07
C ILE A 8 23.57 3.67 -23.54
N TRP A 9 24.76 3.55 -22.93
CA TRP A 9 25.01 3.92 -21.54
C TRP A 9 26.29 4.77 -21.47
N TRP A 10 26.22 5.93 -20.79
CA TRP A 10 27.38 6.72 -20.41
C TRP A 10 27.40 6.91 -18.89
N LEU A 11 28.50 6.49 -18.27
CA LEU A 11 28.85 6.71 -16.86
C LEU A 11 29.77 7.92 -16.75
N THR A 12 29.42 8.92 -15.94
CA THR A 12 30.39 9.91 -15.44
C THR A 12 30.27 10.09 -13.92
N ARG A 13 31.36 9.77 -13.23
CA ARG A 13 31.58 10.03 -11.80
C ARG A 13 31.86 11.51 -11.59
N SER A 14 31.26 12.14 -10.58
CA SER A 14 31.82 13.36 -9.96
C SER A 14 32.02 13.14 -8.46
N ARG A 15 33.19 13.58 -7.96
CA ARG A 15 33.58 13.59 -6.55
C ARG A 15 33.24 14.97 -5.98
N SER A 16 32.56 15.02 -4.84
CA SER A 16 32.47 16.22 -4.00
C SER A 16 33.44 16.13 -2.83
N SER A 17 34.25 17.16 -2.66
CA SER A 17 35.11 17.41 -1.51
C SER A 17 34.41 18.39 -0.56
N GLY A 18 34.25 17.99 0.70
CA GLY A 18 33.66 18.83 1.75
C GLY A 18 34.61 19.92 2.26
N THR A 19 34.04 20.91 2.93
CA THR A 19 34.76 21.76 3.90
C THR A 19 33.78 22.22 4.98
N LEU A 20 34.09 21.84 6.22
CA LEU A 20 33.47 22.30 7.47
C LEU A 20 33.89 23.74 7.78
N ILE A 21 32.97 24.57 8.25
CA ILE A 21 33.31 25.77 9.05
C ILE A 21 32.37 25.85 10.26
N THR A 22 32.98 25.85 11.44
CA THR A 22 32.42 26.08 12.77
C THR A 22 32.46 27.55 13.15
N SER A 23 31.48 28.01 13.95
CA SER A 23 31.50 29.09 14.97
C SER A 23 30.13 29.82 14.93
N GLY A 24 29.54 30.33 16.00
CA GLY A 24 29.91 30.51 17.40
C GLY A 24 28.70 31.15 18.12
N CYS A 25 28.58 30.84 19.41
CA CYS A 25 27.48 31.19 20.32
C CYS A 25 27.48 32.68 20.73
N LEU A 26 26.32 33.33 20.94
CA LEU A 26 26.18 34.58 21.73
C LEU A 26 24.74 34.84 22.25
N LYS A 27 24.57 34.58 23.55
CA LYS A 27 23.81 35.28 24.62
C LYS A 27 22.44 35.98 24.37
N CYS A 28 21.46 35.57 25.18
CA CYS A 28 20.25 36.31 25.58
C CYS A 28 20.52 37.39 26.65
N PRO A 29 19.54 38.29 26.87
CA PRO A 29 19.07 38.58 28.24
C PRO A 29 17.53 38.69 28.41
N ASP A 30 17.07 38.28 29.59
CA ASP A 30 15.74 38.50 30.22
C ASP A 30 15.70 39.88 30.94
N PRO A 31 14.52 40.51 31.18
CA PRO A 31 14.01 40.54 32.57
C PRO A 31 12.46 40.62 32.77
N SER A 32 11.96 39.73 33.63
CA SER A 32 11.01 39.85 34.77
C SER A 32 9.98 41.02 34.97
N ALA A 33 8.70 40.61 35.11
CA ALA A 33 7.75 40.78 36.26
C ALA A 33 6.90 42.06 36.56
N GLN A 34 5.64 41.78 37.02
CA GLN A 34 4.68 42.51 37.90
C GLN A 34 3.34 42.93 37.23
N SER A 35 2.13 42.95 37.82
CA SER A 35 1.48 42.44 39.05
C SER A 35 -0.05 42.66 38.93
N ARG A 36 -0.86 42.03 39.80
CA ARG A 36 -2.35 41.94 39.82
C ARG A 36 -3.10 43.21 40.32
N THR A 37 -4.41 43.32 40.07
CA THR A 37 -5.49 43.60 41.07
C THR A 37 -6.90 43.61 40.44
N ALA A 38 -7.93 43.28 41.23
CA ALA A 38 -9.35 43.11 40.87
C ALA A 38 -10.29 43.75 41.94
N GLU A 39 -11.60 43.84 41.61
CA GLU A 39 -12.82 44.01 42.45
C GLU A 39 -13.55 45.41 42.44
N PRO A 40 -14.85 45.57 42.89
CA PRO A 40 -16.09 45.14 42.19
C PRO A 40 -17.34 46.09 42.31
N ASN A 41 -18.41 45.76 41.57
CA ASN A 41 -19.89 45.98 41.71
C ASN A 41 -20.54 47.13 42.52
N ARG A 42 -21.60 47.74 41.93
CA ARG A 42 -22.80 48.24 42.65
C ARG A 42 -24.07 48.29 41.77
N VAL A 43 -25.22 47.96 42.37
CA VAL A 43 -26.61 47.93 41.83
C VAL A 43 -27.45 49.04 42.49
N VAL A 44 -28.54 49.54 41.84
CA VAL A 44 -29.90 49.84 42.41
C VAL A 44 -30.85 50.53 41.36
N THR A 45 -32.02 49.90 41.15
CA THR A 45 -33.43 50.25 40.73
C THR A 45 -33.82 51.70 40.30
N GLU A 46 -34.87 52.07 39.52
CA GLU A 46 -36.18 51.58 39.00
C GLU A 46 -36.67 52.67 37.97
N SER A 47 -37.34 52.48 36.82
CA SER A 47 -38.78 52.22 36.62
C SER A 47 -39.23 52.37 35.13
N ILE A 48 -40.02 51.38 34.72
CA ILE A 48 -40.93 51.05 33.59
C ILE A 48 -41.40 52.12 32.57
N THR A 49 -41.26 51.82 31.26
CA THR A 49 -42.35 51.83 30.25
C THR A 49 -42.04 50.89 29.06
N ASN A 50 -43.05 50.13 28.62
CA ASN A 50 -43.07 49.02 27.67
C ASN A 50 -42.39 49.25 26.30
N VAL A 51 -41.83 48.19 25.69
CA VAL A 51 -42.01 47.78 24.27
C VAL A 51 -41.14 46.54 23.92
N THR A 52 -41.79 45.56 23.25
CA THR A 52 -41.29 44.39 22.48
C THR A 52 -40.32 43.38 23.12
N CYS A 53 -40.69 42.10 23.10
CA CYS A 53 -39.83 40.97 23.44
C CYS A 53 -38.71 40.78 22.40
N GLU A 54 -37.57 41.42 22.62
CA GLU A 54 -36.25 40.95 22.18
C GLU A 54 -35.53 40.38 23.40
N VAL A 55 -35.10 39.12 23.33
CA VAL A 55 -34.24 38.53 24.36
C VAL A 55 -32.83 39.06 24.08
N PRO A 56 -32.19 39.82 24.99
CA PRO A 56 -30.83 40.26 24.79
C PRO A 56 -29.90 39.08 25.03
N MET A 57 -29.13 38.69 24.01
CA MET A 57 -27.98 37.80 24.20
C MET A 57 -27.04 38.44 25.21
N ASN A 58 -26.80 37.77 26.34
CA ASN A 58 -25.77 38.18 27.29
C ASN A 58 -24.40 38.14 26.57
N ASN A 59 -23.52 39.11 26.85
CA ASN A 59 -22.17 39.20 26.27
C ASN A 59 -21.31 37.92 26.46
N ARG A 60 -21.69 37.00 27.37
CA ARG A 60 -21.07 35.67 27.47
C ARG A 60 -21.44 34.71 26.34
N GLN A 61 -22.68 34.74 25.82
CA GLN A 61 -23.05 33.91 24.67
C GLN A 61 -22.53 34.50 23.35
N ALA A 62 -22.44 35.82 23.26
CA ALA A 62 -21.74 36.47 22.14
C ALA A 62 -20.22 36.22 22.19
N GLN A 63 -19.63 36.09 23.39
CA GLN A 63 -18.24 35.66 23.57
C GLN A 63 -18.03 34.15 23.37
N ASP A 64 -18.96 33.29 23.77
CA ASP A 64 -18.85 31.85 23.47
C ASP A 64 -19.03 31.58 21.96
N ILE A 65 -19.88 32.35 21.27
CA ILE A 65 -20.02 32.31 19.80
C ILE A 65 -18.80 32.96 19.12
N ALA A 66 -18.26 34.05 19.68
CA ALA A 66 -17.03 34.68 19.16
C ALA A 66 -15.77 33.84 19.44
N ASP A 67 -15.72 33.06 20.52
CA ASP A 67 -14.61 32.16 20.86
C ASP A 67 -14.70 30.86 20.01
N THR A 68 -15.89 30.44 19.57
CA THR A 68 -16.04 29.43 18.49
C THR A 68 -15.82 29.97 17.09
N ALA A 69 -15.85 31.30 16.89
CA ALA A 69 -15.66 31.96 15.59
C ALA A 69 -14.26 32.54 15.40
N ASN A 70 -13.32 32.28 16.33
CA ASN A 70 -11.96 32.85 16.30
C ASN A 70 -10.83 31.82 16.33
N SER A 71 -11.11 30.53 16.08
CA SER A 71 -10.11 29.69 15.42
C SER A 71 -10.28 29.91 13.93
N ALA A 72 -9.54 30.86 13.34
CA ALA A 72 -9.27 30.76 11.92
C ALA A 72 -8.71 29.34 11.71
N GLU A 73 -9.43 28.48 10.99
CA GLU A 73 -8.97 27.12 10.73
C GLU A 73 -7.56 27.22 10.13
N GLU A 74 -6.58 26.70 10.87
CA GLU A 74 -5.19 26.75 10.45
C GLU A 74 -5.07 26.01 9.11
N ILE A 75 -4.74 26.74 8.04
CA ILE A 75 -4.46 26.13 6.74
C ILE A 75 -3.14 25.36 6.88
N LEU A 76 -3.22 24.04 6.87
CA LEU A 76 -2.05 23.18 6.93
C LEU A 76 -1.29 23.23 5.59
N ASP A 77 0.01 23.00 5.61
CA ASP A 77 0.78 22.76 4.39
C ASP A 77 0.26 21.48 3.70
N ALA A 78 -0.04 20.42 4.46
CA ALA A 78 -0.56 19.17 3.90
C ALA A 78 -1.48 18.38 4.85
N ILE A 79 -2.45 17.68 4.27
CA ILE A 79 -3.17 16.56 4.91
C ILE A 79 -2.80 15.26 4.20
N ILE A 80 -2.38 14.26 4.98
CA ILE A 80 -2.13 12.90 4.50
C ILE A 80 -3.31 12.00 4.88
N VAL A 81 -3.89 11.28 3.92
CA VAL A 81 -4.96 10.31 4.16
C VAL A 81 -4.40 8.90 4.10
N GLY A 82 -4.37 8.22 5.24
CA GLY A 82 -3.92 6.83 5.40
C GLY A 82 -2.71 6.69 6.32
N GLY A 83 -2.87 5.95 7.40
CA GLY A 83 -1.86 5.66 8.44
C GLY A 83 -1.07 4.37 8.21
N GLY A 84 -0.83 4.04 6.94
CA GLY A 84 -0.03 2.88 6.52
C GLY A 84 1.43 3.22 6.25
N VAL A 85 2.16 2.24 5.68
CA VAL A 85 3.58 2.35 5.32
C VAL A 85 3.90 3.63 4.54
N SER A 86 3.07 3.97 3.55
CA SER A 86 3.31 5.14 2.70
C SER A 86 3.04 6.46 3.42
N GLY A 87 1.94 6.53 4.18
CA GLY A 87 1.56 7.75 4.89
C GLY A 87 2.45 8.07 6.09
N ILE A 88 2.91 7.05 6.83
CA ILE A 88 3.85 7.24 7.94
C ILE A 88 5.16 7.85 7.45
N TYR A 89 5.70 7.37 6.33
CA TYR A 89 6.91 7.94 5.76
C TYR A 89 6.70 9.37 5.24
N GLY A 90 5.59 9.62 4.52
CA GLY A 90 5.24 10.97 4.08
C GLY A 90 5.12 11.95 5.24
N LEU A 91 4.51 11.52 6.35
CA LEU A 91 4.40 12.31 7.57
C LEU A 91 5.77 12.61 8.18
N TYR A 92 6.64 11.60 8.28
CA TYR A 92 8.01 11.77 8.75
C TYR A 92 8.75 12.82 7.92
N ARG A 93 8.76 12.70 6.58
CA ARG A 93 9.50 13.61 5.70
C ARG A 93 8.99 15.04 5.76
N LEU A 94 7.67 15.23 5.70
CA LEU A 94 7.10 16.58 5.79
C LEU A 94 7.34 17.22 7.16
N THR A 95 7.25 16.43 8.24
CA THR A 95 7.55 16.90 9.60
C THR A 95 9.02 17.30 9.73
N GLU A 96 9.94 16.49 9.21
CA GLU A 96 11.38 16.75 9.26
C GLU A 96 11.77 18.03 8.50
N GLN A 97 11.07 18.35 7.41
CA GLN A 97 11.23 19.60 6.67
C GLN A 97 10.48 20.81 7.30
N GLY A 98 9.79 20.61 8.43
CA GLY A 98 9.13 21.70 9.17
C GLY A 98 7.78 22.15 8.58
N HIS A 99 7.11 21.30 7.79
CA HIS A 99 5.77 21.57 7.29
C HIS A 99 4.70 21.37 8.37
N SER A 100 3.64 22.19 8.34
CA SER A 100 2.44 21.94 9.14
C SER A 100 1.62 20.82 8.47
N VAL A 101 1.69 19.62 9.02
CA VAL A 101 1.09 18.42 8.42
C VAL A 101 0.23 17.67 9.44
N ARG A 102 -0.89 17.13 8.96
CA ARG A 102 -1.73 16.18 9.71
C ARG A 102 -1.96 14.93 8.90
N LEU A 103 -1.81 13.77 9.53
CA LEU A 103 -2.22 12.49 8.98
C LEU A 103 -3.57 12.08 9.59
N VAL A 104 -4.49 11.59 8.76
CA VAL A 104 -5.77 11.03 9.19
C VAL A 104 -5.87 9.56 8.80
N GLU A 105 -6.35 8.72 9.71
CA GLU A 105 -6.55 7.27 9.50
C GLU A 105 -7.93 6.85 9.99
N ARG A 106 -8.63 6.07 9.16
CA ARG A 106 -9.96 5.53 9.48
C ARG A 106 -9.91 4.58 10.67
N GLY A 107 -8.88 3.75 10.76
CA GLY A 107 -8.71 2.74 11.79
C GLY A 107 -8.39 3.34 13.16
N ALA A 108 -8.60 2.52 14.18
CA ALA A 108 -8.24 2.83 15.56
C ALA A 108 -6.73 2.68 15.85
N GLY A 109 -5.93 2.37 14.83
CA GLY A 109 -4.49 2.14 14.95
C GLY A 109 -3.78 2.28 13.61
N LEU A 110 -2.47 2.03 13.61
CA LEU A 110 -1.56 2.36 12.51
C LEU A 110 -0.87 1.13 11.96
N GLY A 111 -0.33 1.27 10.75
CA GLY A 111 0.29 0.17 9.99
C GLY A 111 -0.45 -0.14 8.69
N GLY A 112 -1.63 0.45 8.47
CA GLY A 112 -2.42 0.27 7.25
C GLY A 112 -2.76 -1.20 7.03
N THR A 113 -2.27 -1.80 5.95
CA THR A 113 -2.39 -3.24 5.68
C THR A 113 -2.12 -4.10 6.92
N TRP A 114 -1.10 -3.77 7.69
CA TRP A 114 -0.70 -4.52 8.89
C TRP A 114 -1.61 -4.29 10.09
N PHE A 115 -2.42 -3.24 10.11
CA PHE A 115 -3.47 -3.07 11.13
C PHE A 115 -4.72 -3.88 10.79
N TYR A 116 -5.11 -3.92 9.51
CA TYR A 116 -6.36 -4.55 9.07
C TYR A 116 -6.26 -6.06 8.81
N ASN A 117 -5.10 -6.56 8.33
CA ASN A 117 -4.93 -7.95 7.91
C ASN A 117 -4.42 -8.83 9.07
N ARG A 118 -5.21 -8.96 10.14
CA ARG A 118 -4.85 -9.70 11.37
C ARG A 118 -5.16 -11.20 11.35
N TYR A 119 -5.40 -11.74 10.16
CA TYR A 119 -5.73 -13.16 10.03
C TYR A 119 -4.53 -14.07 10.38
N PRO A 120 -4.79 -15.31 10.84
CA PRO A 120 -3.73 -16.28 11.15
C PRO A 120 -2.80 -16.51 9.96
N GLY A 121 -1.50 -16.38 10.19
CA GLY A 121 -0.47 -16.61 9.17
C GLY A 121 -0.15 -15.40 8.30
N ALA A 122 -0.85 -14.27 8.46
CA ALA A 122 -0.59 -13.02 7.74
C ALA A 122 0.88 -12.60 7.86
N ARG A 123 1.59 -12.49 6.72
CA ARG A 123 2.99 -12.08 6.63
C ARG A 123 3.33 -11.57 5.23
N PHE A 124 4.42 -10.81 5.12
CA PHE A 124 4.96 -10.43 3.81
C PHE A 124 5.83 -11.54 3.20
N ASP A 125 6.12 -11.39 1.91
CA ASP A 125 6.96 -12.28 1.09
C ASP A 125 8.31 -11.63 0.68
N SER A 126 8.56 -10.38 1.07
CA SER A 126 9.86 -9.68 1.00
C SER A 126 10.68 -9.95 2.27
N ASP A 127 12.01 -10.03 2.21
CA ASP A 127 12.80 -10.20 3.45
C ASP A 127 12.57 -9.02 4.43
N SER A 128 12.46 -9.28 5.74
CA SER A 128 12.13 -8.29 6.77
C SER A 128 13.04 -7.06 6.77
N TYR A 129 14.33 -7.26 6.46
CA TYR A 129 15.28 -6.16 6.32
C TYR A 129 14.99 -5.28 5.10
N SER A 130 14.54 -5.87 3.99
CA SER A 130 14.16 -5.10 2.80
C SER A 130 12.82 -4.39 2.98
N TYR A 131 11.88 -5.01 3.71
CA TYR A 131 10.57 -4.46 4.06
C TYR A 131 10.63 -3.55 5.31
N ALA A 132 11.63 -2.68 5.36
CA ALA A 132 11.83 -1.70 6.42
C ALA A 132 12.19 -0.33 5.82
N TYR A 133 12.10 0.72 6.61
CA TYR A 133 12.64 2.02 6.26
C TYR A 133 14.16 2.08 6.43
N PHE A 134 14.81 2.83 5.55
CA PHE A 134 16.25 3.06 5.52
C PHE A 134 16.67 4.52 5.72
N PHE A 135 15.73 5.43 5.98
CA PHE A 135 16.04 6.84 6.16
C PHE A 135 16.95 7.14 7.37
N SER A 136 16.91 6.34 8.44
CA SER A 136 17.71 6.58 9.66
C SER A 136 18.41 5.33 10.19
N ASP A 137 19.69 5.45 10.53
CA ASP A 137 20.51 4.36 11.10
C ASP A 137 19.94 3.85 12.43
N ILE A 138 19.22 4.71 13.17
CA ILE A 138 18.64 4.36 14.46
C ILE A 138 17.64 3.20 14.36
N LEU A 139 17.01 3.05 13.19
CA LEU A 139 16.09 1.96 12.91
C LEU A 139 16.81 0.61 12.89
N ALA A 140 18.03 0.58 12.35
CA ALA A 140 18.86 -0.63 12.32
C ALA A 140 19.50 -0.94 13.68
N ASP A 141 19.74 0.09 14.50
CA ASP A 141 20.32 -0.07 15.83
C ASP A 141 19.30 -0.52 16.88
N GLU A 142 18.08 0.04 16.85
CA GLU A 142 17.07 -0.15 17.90
C GLU A 142 16.03 -1.23 17.57
N TRP A 143 15.81 -1.57 16.29
CA TRP A 143 14.85 -2.63 15.90
C TRP A 143 15.55 -3.92 15.48
N LYS A 144 15.07 -5.06 16.00
CA LYS A 144 15.55 -6.40 15.63
C LYS A 144 14.37 -7.27 15.24
N TRP A 145 14.34 -7.67 13.97
CA TRP A 145 13.34 -8.58 13.43
C TRP A 145 13.51 -10.00 13.98
N SER A 146 12.42 -10.66 14.37
CA SER A 146 12.49 -12.01 14.92
C SER A 146 12.79 -13.07 13.86
N GLU A 147 12.32 -12.86 12.63
CA GLU A 147 12.39 -13.83 11.53
C GLU A 147 12.54 -13.15 10.15
N ARG A 148 12.95 -13.93 9.15
CA ARG A 148 13.18 -13.46 7.77
C ARG A 148 11.93 -12.94 7.07
N PHE A 149 10.77 -13.49 7.38
CA PHE A 149 9.48 -13.07 6.84
C PHE A 149 8.49 -12.82 7.97
N ALA A 150 8.66 -11.69 8.67
CA ALA A 150 7.92 -11.38 9.89
C ALA A 150 6.40 -11.42 9.70
N GLY A 151 5.72 -12.05 10.67
CA GLY A 151 4.27 -12.04 10.77
C GLY A 151 3.68 -10.67 11.12
N GLN A 152 2.42 -10.45 10.75
CA GLN A 152 1.69 -9.20 10.91
C GLN A 152 1.86 -8.51 12.27
N PRO A 153 1.80 -9.20 13.43
CA PRO A 153 1.92 -8.52 14.72
C PRO A 153 3.26 -7.80 14.90
N GLU A 154 4.35 -8.35 14.37
CA GLU A 154 5.66 -7.71 14.44
C GLU A 154 5.78 -6.53 13.48
N VAL A 155 5.23 -6.67 12.29
CA VAL A 155 5.24 -5.59 11.28
C VAL A 155 4.40 -4.39 11.76
N GLU A 156 3.24 -4.63 12.36
CA GLU A 156 2.42 -3.57 12.98
C GLU A 156 3.21 -2.84 14.09
N ARG A 157 3.90 -3.59 14.95
CA ARG A 157 4.75 -2.99 16.01
C ARG A 157 5.90 -2.17 15.43
N TYR A 158 6.54 -2.62 14.34
CA TYR A 158 7.63 -1.87 13.69
C TYR A 158 7.17 -0.48 13.26
N PHE A 159 6.04 -0.37 12.56
CA PHE A 159 5.54 0.93 12.10
C PHE A 159 5.08 1.82 13.26
N ASN A 160 4.55 1.23 14.32
CA ASN A 160 4.24 1.98 15.54
C ASN A 160 5.50 2.47 16.24
N PHE A 161 6.53 1.63 16.35
CA PHE A 161 7.86 2.01 16.84
C PHE A 161 8.42 3.20 16.05
N VAL A 162 8.34 3.20 14.71
CA VAL A 162 8.79 4.33 13.89
C VAL A 162 8.04 5.61 14.26
N VAL A 163 6.71 5.55 14.37
CA VAL A 163 5.89 6.72 14.71
C VAL A 163 6.24 7.27 16.09
N ASP A 164 6.44 6.40 17.08
CA ASP A 164 6.84 6.80 18.43
C ASP A 164 8.28 7.33 18.48
N ARG A 165 9.19 6.66 17.75
CA ARG A 165 10.63 6.96 17.78
C ARG A 165 10.99 8.32 17.18
N PHE A 166 10.17 8.80 16.26
CA PHE A 166 10.31 10.09 15.58
C PHE A 166 9.24 11.11 16.01
N ASP A 167 8.58 10.89 17.14
CA ASP A 167 7.64 11.82 17.77
C ASP A 167 6.51 12.30 16.83
N LEU A 168 5.94 11.40 16.02
CA LEU A 168 4.94 11.76 15.00
C LEU A 168 3.48 11.63 15.48
N ARG A 169 3.26 11.08 16.69
CA ARG A 169 1.91 10.74 17.20
C ARG A 169 0.97 11.93 17.32
N ASP A 170 1.48 13.09 17.71
CA ASP A 170 0.69 14.32 17.90
C ASP A 170 0.12 14.86 16.58
N LYS A 171 0.65 14.41 15.43
CA LYS A 171 0.22 14.80 14.08
C LYS A 171 -0.76 13.82 13.45
N ILE A 172 -1.16 12.79 14.18
CA ILE A 172 -2.00 11.71 13.66
C ILE A 172 -3.38 11.75 14.33
N GLN A 173 -4.42 11.76 13.52
CA GLN A 173 -5.80 11.63 13.96
C GLN A 173 -6.36 10.27 13.51
N LEU A 174 -6.59 9.38 14.48
CA LEU A 174 -7.17 8.05 14.27
C LEU A 174 -8.70 8.12 14.25
N ASN A 175 -9.36 7.00 13.91
CA ASN A 175 -10.83 6.90 13.85
C ASN A 175 -11.49 7.97 12.98
N THR A 176 -10.78 8.45 11.96
CA THR A 176 -11.18 9.59 11.14
C THR A 176 -11.29 9.15 9.69
N THR A 177 -12.52 8.99 9.22
CA THR A 177 -12.81 8.62 7.83
C THR A 177 -12.98 9.88 7.00
N VAL A 178 -12.12 10.08 6.00
CA VAL A 178 -12.33 11.11 4.97
C VAL A 178 -13.39 10.64 3.99
N THR A 179 -14.41 11.47 3.76
CA THR A 179 -15.54 11.18 2.86
C THR A 179 -15.61 12.12 1.67
N SER A 180 -15.04 13.32 1.77
CA SER A 180 -14.98 14.28 0.67
C SER A 180 -13.68 15.08 0.67
N ALA A 181 -13.27 15.52 -0.51
CA ALA A 181 -12.16 16.44 -0.70
C ALA A 181 -12.46 17.34 -1.89
N ARG A 182 -12.57 18.65 -1.67
CA ARG A 182 -12.92 19.61 -2.73
C ARG A 182 -11.86 20.69 -2.84
N PHE A 183 -11.36 20.93 -4.03
CA PHE A 183 -10.38 21.97 -4.28
C PHE A 183 -11.06 23.34 -4.41
N ASP A 184 -10.76 24.26 -3.50
CA ASP A 184 -11.15 25.65 -3.57
C ASP A 184 -10.16 26.43 -4.45
N THR A 185 -10.61 26.75 -5.66
CA THR A 185 -9.82 27.50 -6.65
C THR A 185 -9.59 28.96 -6.29
N THR A 186 -10.39 29.52 -5.37
CA THR A 186 -10.24 30.92 -4.92
C THR A 186 -9.04 31.05 -3.99
N ASN A 187 -8.87 30.07 -3.09
CA ASN A 187 -7.84 30.09 -2.06
C ASN A 187 -6.66 29.14 -2.34
N ASN A 188 -6.74 28.33 -3.41
CA ASN A 188 -5.77 27.28 -3.76
C ASN A 188 -5.52 26.28 -2.62
N VAL A 189 -6.60 25.79 -2.01
CA VAL A 189 -6.57 24.83 -0.90
C VAL A 189 -7.58 23.70 -1.12
N TRP A 190 -7.34 22.58 -0.46
CA TRP A 190 -8.27 21.49 -0.32
C TRP A 190 -9.09 21.65 0.96
N VAL A 191 -10.42 21.54 0.81
CA VAL A 191 -11.35 21.37 1.93
C VAL A 191 -11.65 19.88 2.05
N VAL A 192 -11.19 19.26 3.14
CA VAL A 192 -11.27 17.81 3.38
C VAL A 192 -12.33 17.54 4.43
N GLY A 193 -13.40 16.85 4.04
CA GLY A 193 -14.53 16.51 4.91
C GLY A 193 -14.40 15.12 5.54
N TYR A 194 -14.76 15.03 6.81
CA TYR A 194 -14.77 13.80 7.60
C TYR A 194 -16.19 13.26 7.78
N ALA A 195 -16.30 11.97 8.10
CA ALA A 195 -17.58 11.29 8.30
C ALA A 195 -18.40 11.82 9.49
N ASP A 196 -17.76 12.45 10.48
CA ASP A 196 -18.41 13.07 11.63
C ASP A 196 -18.91 14.51 11.36
N GLY A 197 -18.70 15.00 10.14
CA GLY A 197 -19.10 16.35 9.72
C GLY A 197 -18.03 17.42 9.95
N GLN A 198 -16.90 17.11 10.61
CA GLN A 198 -15.77 18.03 10.72
C GLN A 198 -15.05 18.18 9.37
N GLN A 199 -14.28 19.27 9.25
CA GLN A 199 -13.47 19.55 8.07
C GLN A 199 -12.07 19.98 8.47
N ALA A 200 -11.14 19.86 7.54
CA ALA A 200 -9.83 20.45 7.64
C ALA A 200 -9.41 21.06 6.31
N ILE A 201 -8.62 22.13 6.38
CA ILE A 201 -8.15 22.88 5.21
C ILE A 201 -6.64 22.70 5.08
N ALA A 202 -6.18 22.36 3.87
CA ALA A 202 -4.76 22.22 3.59
C ALA A 202 -4.40 22.67 2.18
N ARG A 203 -3.15 23.13 1.98
CA ARG A 203 -2.65 23.48 0.66
C ARG A 203 -2.49 22.24 -0.23
N PHE A 204 -1.93 21.16 0.33
CA PHE A 204 -1.79 19.86 -0.34
C PHE A 204 -2.69 18.79 0.28
N LEU A 205 -3.27 17.96 -0.58
CA LEU A 205 -3.91 16.71 -0.21
C LEU A 205 -3.05 15.55 -0.69
N VAL A 206 -2.63 14.69 0.23
CA VAL A 206 -1.76 13.54 -0.07
C VAL A 206 -2.52 12.26 0.23
N LEU A 207 -2.82 11.49 -0.81
CA LEU A 207 -3.55 10.22 -0.69
C LEU A 207 -2.55 9.06 -0.59
N ALA A 208 -2.42 8.52 0.63
CA ALA A 208 -1.65 7.32 0.95
C ALA A 208 -2.61 6.18 1.36
N THR A 209 -3.72 6.05 0.62
CA THR A 209 -4.88 5.19 0.96
C THR A 209 -4.62 3.69 0.78
N GLY A 210 -3.47 3.32 0.24
CA GLY A 210 -3.04 1.93 0.03
C GLY A 210 -3.63 1.29 -1.22
N MET A 211 -2.79 0.57 -1.97
CA MET A 211 -3.20 -0.10 -3.21
C MET A 211 -4.11 -1.33 -3.00
N LEU A 212 -4.15 -1.91 -1.80
CA LEU A 212 -4.93 -3.11 -1.46
C LEU A 212 -5.66 -2.90 -0.13
N SER A 213 -6.62 -1.96 -0.10
CA SER A 213 -7.30 -1.53 1.14
C SER A 213 -8.83 -1.44 1.03
N GLU A 214 -9.41 -1.71 -0.15
CA GLU A 214 -10.85 -1.92 -0.31
C GLU A 214 -11.09 -3.39 -0.64
N THR A 215 -11.66 -4.11 0.32
CA THR A 215 -11.92 -5.55 0.19
C THR A 215 -12.96 -5.81 -0.89
N TYR A 216 -12.80 -6.91 -1.62
CA TYR A 216 -13.77 -7.31 -2.63
C TYR A 216 -14.36 -8.67 -2.27
N THR A 217 -15.67 -8.67 -1.97
CA THR A 217 -16.46 -9.88 -1.79
C THR A 217 -17.42 -9.97 -2.98
N PRO A 218 -17.38 -11.05 -3.78
CA PRO A 218 -18.35 -11.23 -4.87
C PRO A 218 -19.79 -11.16 -4.34
N PRO A 219 -20.74 -10.60 -5.11
CA PRO A 219 -22.13 -10.43 -4.68
C PRO A 219 -22.89 -11.77 -4.77
N PHE A 220 -22.54 -12.72 -3.90
CA PHE A 220 -23.20 -14.02 -3.85
C PHE A 220 -24.66 -13.89 -3.39
N GLU A 221 -25.57 -14.58 -4.09
CA GLU A 221 -26.98 -14.63 -3.68
C GLU A 221 -27.12 -15.21 -2.28
N GLY A 222 -27.91 -14.57 -1.41
CA GLY A 222 -28.18 -15.04 -0.05
C GLY A 222 -27.02 -14.89 0.93
N ILE A 223 -25.92 -14.21 0.58
CA ILE A 223 -24.74 -14.07 1.47
C ILE A 223 -25.09 -13.49 2.84
N ASP A 224 -26.05 -12.58 2.91
CA ASP A 224 -26.53 -11.95 4.13
C ASP A 224 -27.35 -12.90 5.01
N ASP A 225 -27.94 -13.96 4.43
CA ASP A 225 -28.79 -14.93 5.14
C ASP A 225 -28.01 -15.89 6.03
N PHE A 226 -26.71 -16.08 5.76
CA PHE A 226 -25.87 -16.99 6.55
C PHE A 226 -25.72 -16.49 8.00
N GLU A 227 -26.12 -17.34 8.95
CA GLU A 227 -26.24 -17.01 10.38
C GLU A 227 -24.96 -17.29 11.19
N GLY A 228 -23.95 -17.94 10.58
CA GLY A 228 -22.64 -18.18 11.18
C GLY A 228 -21.68 -16.98 11.07
N VAL A 229 -20.41 -17.19 11.42
CA VAL A 229 -19.38 -16.14 11.36
C VAL A 229 -18.95 -15.90 9.91
N LYS A 230 -19.05 -14.66 9.44
CA LYS A 230 -18.50 -14.21 8.14
C LYS A 230 -17.40 -13.21 8.39
N VAL A 231 -16.25 -13.39 7.73
CA VAL A 231 -15.14 -12.45 7.82
C VAL A 231 -14.39 -12.37 6.50
N HIS A 232 -13.94 -11.18 6.12
CA HIS A 232 -12.98 -11.00 5.04
C HIS A 232 -11.56 -10.93 5.62
N SER A 233 -10.56 -11.54 4.96
CA SER A 233 -9.17 -11.57 5.48
C SER A 233 -8.60 -10.15 5.68
N GLY A 234 -9.01 -9.21 4.84
CA GLY A 234 -8.66 -7.78 4.95
C GLY A 234 -9.39 -6.98 6.04
N GLU A 235 -10.30 -7.59 6.79
CA GLU A 235 -11.11 -6.95 7.86
C GLU A 235 -11.16 -7.84 9.11
N TRP A 236 -10.04 -8.49 9.43
CA TRP A 236 -9.99 -9.46 10.51
C TRP A 236 -10.06 -8.78 11.89
N PRO A 237 -10.95 -9.20 12.80
CA PRO A 237 -11.08 -8.61 14.13
C PRO A 237 -9.78 -8.68 14.94
N ALA A 238 -9.56 -7.68 15.80
CA ALA A 238 -8.35 -7.56 16.61
C ALA A 238 -8.21 -8.72 17.60
N GLU A 239 -9.33 -9.13 18.18
CA GLU A 239 -9.50 -10.24 19.10
C GLU A 239 -9.45 -11.62 18.42
N GLY A 240 -9.38 -11.65 17.09
CA GLY A 240 -9.47 -12.86 16.28
C GLY A 240 -10.90 -13.37 16.14
N ILE A 241 -11.03 -14.56 15.55
CA ILE A 241 -12.30 -15.29 15.49
C ILE A 241 -12.07 -16.71 16.01
N ASP A 242 -13.10 -17.30 16.58
CA ASP A 242 -13.05 -18.70 17.00
C ASP A 242 -13.47 -19.62 15.84
N TYR A 243 -12.52 -20.38 15.31
CA TYR A 243 -12.71 -21.42 14.29
C TYR A 243 -12.26 -22.82 14.74
N ALA A 244 -11.76 -22.96 15.97
CA ALA A 244 -11.25 -24.23 16.47
C ALA A 244 -12.38 -25.25 16.63
N GLY A 245 -12.20 -26.46 16.10
CA GLY A 245 -13.22 -27.51 16.12
C GLY A 245 -14.47 -27.20 15.29
N LYS A 246 -14.44 -26.19 14.42
CA LYS A 246 -15.58 -25.78 13.58
C LYS A 246 -15.43 -26.24 12.13
N ARG A 247 -16.55 -26.23 11.39
CA ARG A 247 -16.59 -26.40 9.94
C ARG A 247 -16.34 -25.05 9.29
N VAL A 248 -15.22 -24.93 8.57
CA VAL A 248 -14.76 -23.65 8.03
C VAL A 248 -14.74 -23.71 6.51
N ALA A 249 -15.24 -22.65 5.86
CA ALA A 249 -15.05 -22.40 4.44
C ALA A 249 -14.02 -21.30 4.21
N ILE A 250 -13.14 -21.47 3.22
CA ILE A 250 -12.29 -20.40 2.69
C ILE A 250 -12.61 -20.18 1.21
N PHE A 251 -12.98 -18.96 0.84
CA PHE A 251 -13.16 -18.53 -0.55
C PHE A 251 -11.92 -17.83 -1.07
N GLY A 252 -11.31 -18.38 -2.12
CA GLY A 252 -10.15 -17.81 -2.78
C GLY A 252 -8.82 -18.38 -2.28
N THR A 253 -7.91 -18.60 -3.21
CA THR A 253 -6.60 -19.25 -3.00
C THR A 253 -5.44 -18.35 -3.43
N GLY A 254 -5.67 -17.03 -3.43
CA GLY A 254 -4.59 -16.03 -3.56
C GLY A 254 -3.67 -16.04 -2.33
N SER A 255 -2.79 -15.04 -2.21
CA SER A 255 -1.79 -14.99 -1.12
C SER A 255 -2.39 -15.14 0.29
N SER A 256 -3.47 -14.41 0.61
CA SER A 256 -4.16 -14.55 1.89
C SER A 256 -4.80 -15.92 2.09
N GLY A 257 -5.41 -16.47 1.04
CA GLY A 257 -6.03 -17.80 1.07
C GLY A 257 -4.99 -18.89 1.35
N VAL A 258 -3.84 -18.83 0.69
CA VAL A 258 -2.72 -19.76 0.92
C VAL A 258 -2.25 -19.72 2.37
N GLN A 259 -2.04 -18.53 2.94
CA GLN A 259 -1.63 -18.38 4.34
C GLN A 259 -2.72 -18.92 5.30
N LEU A 260 -3.99 -18.56 5.06
CA LEU A 260 -5.12 -19.02 5.86
C LEU A 260 -5.34 -20.52 5.83
N VAL A 261 -5.30 -21.16 4.66
CA VAL A 261 -5.53 -22.61 4.52
C VAL A 261 -4.60 -23.41 5.44
N GLN A 262 -3.33 -23.02 5.50
CA GLN A 262 -2.32 -23.72 6.29
C GLN A 262 -2.51 -23.55 7.80
N GLU A 263 -2.99 -22.38 8.24
CA GLU A 263 -3.19 -22.10 9.66
C GLU A 263 -4.54 -22.61 10.15
N VAL A 264 -5.62 -22.39 9.39
CA VAL A 264 -6.98 -22.81 9.74
C VAL A 264 -7.10 -24.34 9.79
N ALA A 265 -6.44 -25.06 8.87
CA ALA A 265 -6.50 -26.52 8.82
C ALA A 265 -5.92 -27.21 10.07
N LYS A 266 -5.10 -26.52 10.87
CA LYS A 266 -4.49 -27.08 12.10
C LYS A 266 -5.52 -27.27 13.20
N ASP A 267 -6.52 -26.39 13.28
CA ASP A 267 -7.45 -26.33 14.41
C ASP A 267 -8.92 -26.57 14.02
N ALA A 268 -9.30 -26.37 12.75
CA ALA A 268 -10.66 -26.60 12.28
C ALA A 268 -11.05 -28.10 12.33
N ALA A 269 -12.32 -28.41 12.61
CA ALA A 269 -12.82 -29.78 12.53
C ALA A 269 -12.92 -30.27 11.08
N SER A 270 -13.29 -29.37 10.16
CA SER A 270 -13.16 -29.57 8.73
C SER A 270 -12.93 -28.23 8.02
N LEU A 271 -12.20 -28.26 6.91
CA LEU A 271 -11.91 -27.11 6.07
C LEU A 271 -12.31 -27.39 4.63
N THR A 272 -13.20 -26.58 4.07
CA THR A 272 -13.53 -26.61 2.64
C THR A 272 -12.97 -25.36 1.96
N VAL A 273 -12.12 -25.56 0.95
CA VAL A 273 -11.49 -24.49 0.17
C VAL A 273 -12.19 -24.37 -1.18
N PHE A 274 -12.87 -23.24 -1.39
CA PHE A 274 -13.53 -22.91 -2.64
C PHE A 274 -12.55 -22.18 -3.55
N GLN A 275 -12.03 -22.91 -4.53
CA GLN A 275 -11.03 -22.43 -5.48
C GLN A 275 -11.65 -22.19 -6.86
N ARG A 276 -11.41 -21.01 -7.44
CA ARG A 276 -11.74 -20.75 -8.86
C ARG A 276 -10.56 -21.03 -9.79
N ASN A 277 -9.37 -20.59 -9.39
CA ASN A 277 -8.11 -20.80 -10.10
C ASN A 277 -7.06 -21.27 -9.10
N GLY A 278 -6.22 -22.23 -9.49
CA GLY A 278 -4.99 -22.53 -8.74
C GLY A 278 -4.00 -21.37 -8.81
N HIS A 279 -3.00 -21.38 -7.93
CA HIS A 279 -1.85 -20.48 -7.99
C HIS A 279 -0.54 -21.25 -7.86
N TRP A 280 0.53 -20.72 -8.45
CA TRP A 280 1.90 -21.23 -8.29
C TRP A 280 2.43 -20.89 -6.89
N VAL A 281 2.14 -21.74 -5.91
CA VAL A 281 2.61 -21.58 -4.53
C VAL A 281 4.03 -22.10 -4.43
N THR A 282 4.93 -21.27 -3.93
CA THR A 282 6.35 -21.63 -3.75
C THR A 282 6.72 -21.59 -2.26
N PRO A 283 7.73 -22.37 -1.84
CA PRO A 283 8.20 -22.35 -0.46
C PRO A 283 8.56 -20.93 0.01
N LEU A 284 8.12 -20.56 1.21
CA LEU A 284 8.53 -19.30 1.84
C LEU A 284 9.96 -19.40 2.40
N ASN A 285 10.33 -20.58 2.92
CA ASN A 285 11.60 -20.86 3.58
C ASN A 285 11.96 -19.84 4.67
N ASN A 286 10.98 -19.55 5.51
CA ASN A 286 11.12 -18.64 6.65
C ASN A 286 11.88 -19.29 7.81
N ARG A 287 12.66 -18.49 8.54
CA ARG A 287 13.40 -18.89 9.74
C ARG A 287 13.76 -17.67 10.60
N PRO A 288 14.09 -17.88 11.89
CA PRO A 288 14.70 -16.84 12.71
C PRO A 288 15.99 -16.29 12.10
N PHE A 289 16.29 -15.02 12.39
CA PHE A 289 17.60 -14.45 12.11
C PHE A 289 18.64 -14.93 13.13
N THR A 290 19.89 -15.09 12.68
CA THR A 290 21.02 -15.29 13.60
C THR A 290 21.57 -13.96 14.11
N PRO A 291 22.28 -13.92 15.25
CA PRO A 291 22.95 -12.71 15.73
C PRO A 291 23.90 -12.09 14.70
N GLU A 292 24.62 -12.93 13.94
CA GLU A 292 25.55 -12.48 12.90
C GLU A 292 24.81 -11.80 11.73
N GLU A 293 23.61 -12.26 11.39
CA GLU A 293 22.78 -11.63 10.37
C GLU A 293 22.25 -10.27 10.83
N HIS A 294 21.90 -10.12 12.12
CA HIS A 294 21.57 -8.82 12.70
C HIS A 294 22.76 -7.85 12.66
N ASP A 295 23.94 -8.31 13.07
CA ASP A 295 25.14 -7.50 13.06
C ASP A 295 25.55 -7.12 11.63
N HIS A 296 25.43 -8.04 10.68
CA HIS A 296 25.67 -7.76 9.27
C HIS A 296 24.72 -6.69 8.74
N PHE A 297 23.42 -6.81 9.00
CA PHE A 297 22.42 -5.81 8.58
C PHE A 297 22.75 -4.43 9.14
N ARG A 298 23.01 -4.34 10.45
CA ARG A 298 23.34 -3.08 11.14
C ARG A 298 24.63 -2.45 10.60
N GLN A 299 25.69 -3.23 10.45
CA GLN A 299 26.99 -2.73 9.95
C GLN A 299 26.95 -2.31 8.48
N ASN A 300 26.07 -2.90 7.67
CA ASN A 300 25.98 -2.67 6.23
C ASN A 300 24.73 -1.90 5.82
N PHE A 301 23.98 -1.31 6.77
CA PHE A 301 22.66 -0.73 6.56
C PHE A 301 22.62 0.24 5.37
N ARG A 302 23.58 1.17 5.28
CA ARG A 302 23.65 2.13 4.16
C ARG A 302 24.05 1.49 2.83
N ALA A 303 24.89 0.45 2.85
CA ALA A 303 25.25 -0.28 1.63
C ALA A 303 24.04 -1.07 1.10
N LEU A 304 23.30 -1.73 1.99
CA LEU A 304 22.04 -2.41 1.69
C LEU A 304 20.97 -1.43 1.19
N HIS A 305 20.90 -0.22 1.76
CA HIS A 305 20.01 0.81 1.22
C HIS A 305 20.34 1.12 -0.24
N ALA A 306 21.62 1.35 -0.54
CA ALA A 306 22.07 1.69 -1.89
C ALA A 306 21.86 0.54 -2.88
N GLU A 307 21.99 -0.70 -2.44
CA GLU A 307 21.64 -1.88 -3.24
C GLU A 307 20.14 -1.93 -3.54
N ARG A 308 19.30 -1.73 -2.52
CA ARG A 308 17.84 -1.72 -2.66
C ARG A 308 17.37 -0.67 -3.67
N GLN A 309 17.98 0.52 -3.66
CA GLN A 309 17.67 1.62 -4.59
C GLN A 309 18.08 1.30 -6.05
N ARG A 310 19.03 0.39 -6.27
CA ARG A 310 19.42 -0.07 -7.62
C ARG A 310 18.60 -1.24 -8.13
N HIS A 311 17.84 -1.91 -7.26
CA HIS A 311 17.06 -3.07 -7.62
C HIS A 311 15.70 -2.66 -8.21
N VAL A 312 15.32 -3.24 -9.36
CA VAL A 312 14.09 -2.88 -10.09
C VAL A 312 12.81 -2.93 -9.23
N GLY A 313 12.66 -3.96 -8.41
CA GLY A 313 11.53 -4.11 -7.47
C GLY A 313 11.79 -3.60 -6.05
N GLY A 314 12.91 -2.92 -5.79
CA GLY A 314 13.26 -2.40 -4.45
C GLY A 314 13.63 -3.47 -3.42
N HIS A 315 14.32 -4.55 -3.78
CA HIS A 315 14.74 -5.63 -2.86
C HIS A 315 16.26 -5.66 -2.69
N ASN A 316 16.74 -6.38 -1.66
CA ASN A 316 18.16 -6.71 -1.45
C ASN A 316 18.48 -8.11 -2.02
N HIS A 317 18.08 -8.33 -3.27
CA HIS A 317 18.27 -9.58 -3.98
C HIS A 317 19.27 -9.39 -5.11
N GLU A 318 20.03 -10.43 -5.42
CA GLU A 318 20.90 -10.42 -6.59
C GLU A 318 20.06 -10.54 -7.86
N LEU A 319 20.33 -9.67 -8.82
CA LEU A 319 19.72 -9.70 -10.14
C LEU A 319 20.48 -10.66 -11.04
N GLU A 320 19.76 -11.51 -11.75
CA GLU A 320 20.34 -12.34 -12.82
C GLU A 320 20.31 -11.53 -14.13
N THR A 321 21.46 -11.48 -14.81
CA THR A 321 21.62 -10.67 -16.04
C THR A 321 21.64 -11.52 -17.31
N ARG A 322 21.75 -12.85 -17.18
CA ARG A 322 21.76 -13.78 -18.31
C ARG A 322 20.35 -14.09 -18.77
N MET A 323 20.20 -14.44 -20.04
CA MET A 323 18.96 -14.97 -20.60
C MET A 323 18.84 -16.47 -20.36
N THR A 324 17.61 -16.95 -20.29
CA THR A 324 17.27 -18.34 -19.93
C THR A 324 17.97 -19.37 -20.84
N PHE A 325 18.07 -19.10 -22.14
CA PHE A 325 18.66 -20.03 -23.12
C PHE A 325 20.09 -19.70 -23.55
N GLU A 326 20.76 -18.77 -22.85
CA GLU A 326 22.21 -18.52 -23.01
C GLU A 326 23.08 -19.51 -22.22
N VAL A 327 22.47 -20.21 -21.26
CA VAL A 327 23.13 -21.20 -20.41
C VAL A 327 22.76 -22.62 -20.84
N SER A 328 23.55 -23.60 -20.40
CA SER A 328 23.22 -25.01 -20.61
C SER A 328 21.94 -25.43 -19.86
N GLU A 329 21.31 -26.52 -20.29
CA GLU A 329 20.14 -27.09 -19.59
C GLU A 329 20.48 -27.48 -18.14
N GLU A 330 21.68 -28.02 -17.91
CA GLU A 330 22.15 -28.39 -16.56
C GLU A 330 22.24 -27.16 -15.64
N GLU A 331 22.89 -26.07 -16.10
CA GLU A 331 22.97 -24.82 -15.35
C GLU A 331 21.58 -24.20 -15.11
N ARG A 332 20.70 -24.30 -16.10
CA ARG A 332 19.33 -23.79 -16.01
C ARG A 332 18.51 -24.54 -14.97
N LEU A 333 18.54 -25.88 -14.98
CA LEU A 333 17.87 -26.72 -13.97
C LEU A 333 18.46 -26.50 -12.57
N GLN A 334 19.78 -26.33 -12.45
CA GLN A 334 20.41 -25.99 -11.17
C GLN A 334 19.90 -24.64 -10.65
N LYS A 335 19.79 -23.63 -11.51
CA LYS A 335 19.25 -22.32 -11.14
C LYS A 335 17.77 -22.42 -10.75
N TYR A 336 16.96 -23.20 -11.46
CA TYR A 336 15.57 -23.41 -11.08
C TYR A 336 15.42 -24.09 -9.72
N GLU A 337 16.26 -25.08 -9.41
CA GLU A 337 16.30 -25.70 -8.09
C GLU A 337 16.68 -24.70 -7.00
N GLU A 338 17.69 -23.85 -7.26
CA GLU A 338 18.07 -22.75 -6.36
C GLU A 338 16.89 -21.80 -6.13
N LEU A 339 16.21 -21.35 -7.19
CA LEU A 339 15.12 -20.39 -7.14
C LEU A 339 13.87 -20.95 -6.45
N TYR A 340 13.48 -22.19 -6.74
CA TYR A 340 12.35 -22.85 -6.10
C TYR A 340 12.55 -23.01 -4.59
N ASN A 341 13.80 -23.28 -4.17
CA ASN A 341 14.17 -23.38 -2.76
C ASN A 341 14.66 -22.05 -2.17
N ALA A 342 14.65 -20.94 -2.92
CA ALA A 342 15.09 -19.65 -2.40
C ALA A 342 14.03 -19.06 -1.46
N PRO A 343 14.43 -18.34 -0.40
CA PRO A 343 13.49 -17.69 0.50
C PRO A 343 12.71 -16.55 -0.20
N GLY A 344 11.42 -16.44 0.13
CA GLY A 344 10.57 -15.32 -0.29
C GLY A 344 10.50 -15.12 -1.80
N LEU A 345 10.52 -13.87 -2.23
CA LEU A 345 10.33 -13.49 -3.64
C LEU A 345 11.52 -13.70 -4.57
N LYS A 346 12.64 -14.25 -4.08
CA LYS A 346 13.82 -14.54 -4.92
C LYS A 346 13.49 -15.41 -6.13
N VAL A 347 12.50 -16.30 -6.02
CA VAL A 347 12.00 -17.12 -7.14
C VAL A 347 11.63 -16.30 -8.38
N LEU A 348 11.25 -15.02 -8.20
CA LEU A 348 10.95 -14.11 -9.31
C LEU A 348 12.03 -13.05 -9.50
N THR A 349 12.45 -12.40 -8.42
CA THR A 349 13.33 -11.23 -8.52
C THR A 349 14.78 -11.58 -8.88
N SER A 350 15.15 -12.86 -8.75
CA SER A 350 16.47 -13.40 -9.09
C SER A 350 16.41 -14.44 -10.21
N ALA A 351 15.24 -14.58 -10.87
CA ALA A 351 15.08 -15.42 -12.05
C ALA A 351 15.82 -14.82 -13.25
N PHE A 352 16.05 -15.62 -14.30
CA PHE A 352 16.67 -15.14 -15.54
C PHE A 352 15.95 -13.90 -16.09
N LEU A 353 16.72 -13.03 -16.73
CA LEU A 353 16.28 -11.68 -17.09
C LEU A 353 15.00 -11.68 -17.96
N ASP A 354 14.84 -12.70 -18.79
CA ASP A 354 13.73 -12.89 -19.73
C ASP A 354 12.59 -13.76 -19.17
N THR A 355 12.69 -14.33 -17.96
CA THR A 355 11.69 -15.26 -17.40
C THR A 355 10.27 -14.66 -17.33
N LEU A 356 10.14 -13.35 -17.16
CA LEU A 356 8.85 -12.64 -17.09
C LEU A 356 8.49 -11.89 -18.37
N SER A 357 9.25 -12.07 -19.46
CA SER A 357 9.01 -11.37 -20.72
C SER A 357 9.04 -12.26 -21.96
N ASP A 358 9.76 -13.38 -21.93
CA ASP A 358 9.80 -14.37 -23.01
C ASP A 358 8.88 -15.56 -22.67
N PRO A 359 7.87 -15.86 -23.50
CA PRO A 359 6.95 -16.96 -23.24
C PRO A 359 7.62 -18.35 -23.13
N ALA A 360 8.67 -18.61 -23.92
CA ALA A 360 9.33 -19.91 -23.90
C ALA A 360 10.19 -20.09 -22.64
N ALA A 361 10.88 -19.03 -22.21
CA ALA A 361 11.59 -19.00 -20.94
C ALA A 361 10.63 -19.21 -19.75
N ASN A 362 9.49 -18.51 -19.76
CA ASN A 362 8.48 -18.66 -18.72
C ASN A 362 7.89 -20.07 -18.68
N GLU A 363 7.58 -20.65 -19.84
CA GLU A 363 7.04 -22.01 -19.95
C GLU A 363 8.04 -23.06 -19.44
N ASP A 364 9.33 -22.90 -19.74
CA ASP A 364 10.40 -23.79 -19.29
C ASP A 364 10.52 -23.81 -17.75
N PHE A 365 10.52 -22.64 -17.11
CA PHE A 365 10.52 -22.57 -15.64
C PHE A 365 9.18 -23.04 -15.04
N THR A 366 8.05 -22.73 -15.67
CA THR A 366 6.73 -23.17 -15.21
C THR A 366 6.64 -24.70 -15.17
N LYS A 367 7.15 -25.41 -16.19
CA LYS A 367 7.18 -26.89 -16.22
C LYS A 367 7.99 -27.47 -15.08
N PHE A 368 9.12 -26.85 -14.75
CA PHE A 368 9.93 -27.27 -13.60
C PHE A 368 9.14 -27.15 -12.29
N VAL A 369 8.47 -26.01 -12.08
CA VAL A 369 7.66 -25.77 -10.88
C VAL A 369 6.45 -26.69 -10.81
N GLU A 370 5.79 -26.95 -11.95
CA GLU A 370 4.71 -27.93 -12.04
C GLU A 370 5.17 -29.31 -11.59
N ALA A 371 6.32 -29.77 -12.09
CA ALA A 371 6.89 -31.07 -11.71
C ALA A 371 7.13 -31.17 -10.19
N LYS A 372 7.67 -30.11 -9.56
CA LYS A 372 7.88 -30.04 -8.11
C LYS A 372 6.56 -30.14 -7.34
N ILE A 373 5.54 -29.42 -7.77
CA ILE A 373 4.21 -29.45 -7.13
C ILE A 373 3.57 -30.83 -7.27
N ARG A 374 3.65 -31.46 -8.46
CA ARG A 374 3.13 -32.82 -8.68
C ARG A 374 3.83 -33.85 -7.80
N GLU A 375 5.15 -33.74 -7.64
CA GLU A 375 5.94 -34.58 -6.75
C GLU A 375 5.51 -34.39 -5.28
N GLU A 376 5.34 -33.14 -4.84
CA GLU A 376 4.95 -32.78 -3.48
C GLU A 376 3.53 -33.28 -3.12
N VAL A 377 2.58 -33.14 -4.03
CA VAL A 377 1.18 -33.57 -3.86
C VAL A 377 1.08 -35.11 -3.91
N GLY A 378 1.72 -35.74 -4.90
CA GLY A 378 1.71 -37.20 -5.13
C GLY A 378 0.43 -37.75 -5.78
N ASP A 379 -0.75 -37.23 -5.39
CA ASP A 379 -2.04 -37.51 -6.04
C ASP A 379 -2.22 -36.66 -7.30
N GLN A 380 -2.33 -37.31 -8.47
CA GLN A 380 -2.44 -36.62 -9.75
C GLN A 380 -3.77 -35.89 -9.95
N GLU A 381 -4.90 -36.43 -9.47
CA GLU A 381 -6.20 -35.77 -9.61
C GLU A 381 -6.29 -34.53 -8.73
N LEU A 382 -5.70 -34.60 -7.53
CA LEU A 382 -5.59 -33.44 -6.64
C LEU A 382 -4.63 -32.39 -7.23
N ALA A 383 -3.47 -32.82 -7.76
CA ALA A 383 -2.53 -31.93 -8.41
C ALA A 383 -3.16 -31.19 -9.59
N ASP A 384 -3.91 -31.88 -10.45
CA ASP A 384 -4.61 -31.28 -11.60
C ASP A 384 -5.63 -30.21 -11.18
N LYS A 385 -6.21 -30.32 -9.97
CA LYS A 385 -7.10 -29.29 -9.42
C LYS A 385 -6.32 -28.10 -8.83
N LEU A 386 -5.16 -28.33 -8.23
CA LEU A 386 -4.37 -27.31 -7.53
C LEU A 386 -3.46 -26.50 -8.47
N ILE A 387 -2.99 -27.11 -9.56
CA ILE A 387 -2.08 -26.50 -10.52
C ILE A 387 -2.85 -25.50 -11.42
N PRO A 388 -2.34 -24.27 -11.61
CA PRO A 388 -2.95 -23.30 -12.52
C PRO A 388 -2.98 -23.80 -13.97
N THR A 389 -4.06 -23.49 -14.68
CA THR A 389 -4.22 -23.85 -16.10
C THR A 389 -4.33 -22.64 -17.02
N ASP A 390 -4.38 -21.42 -16.46
CA ASP A 390 -4.62 -20.17 -17.18
C ASP A 390 -3.42 -19.22 -17.22
N HIS A 391 -2.31 -19.55 -16.55
CA HIS A 391 -1.11 -18.72 -16.52
C HIS A 391 0.17 -19.49 -16.11
N GLY A 392 1.33 -19.01 -16.56
CA GLY A 392 2.65 -19.47 -16.10
C GLY A 392 3.15 -18.74 -14.84
N ILE A 393 4.28 -19.18 -14.30
CA ILE A 393 4.83 -18.62 -13.06
C ILE A 393 5.16 -17.13 -13.20
N GLY A 394 4.82 -16.33 -12.19
CA GLY A 394 5.11 -14.89 -12.16
C GLY A 394 4.14 -13.99 -12.95
N MET A 395 3.25 -14.57 -13.78
CA MET A 395 2.19 -13.82 -14.47
C MET A 395 1.09 -13.31 -13.50
N HIS A 396 0.96 -13.98 -12.36
CA HIS A 396 0.43 -13.44 -11.11
C HIS A 396 1.56 -13.37 -10.09
N ARG A 397 1.43 -12.54 -9.05
CA ARG A 397 2.34 -12.59 -7.89
C ARG A 397 2.18 -13.96 -7.20
N PRO A 398 3.22 -14.82 -7.16
CA PRO A 398 3.12 -16.18 -6.64
C PRO A 398 2.96 -16.13 -5.11
N PRO A 399 1.89 -16.73 -4.56
CA PRO A 399 1.77 -16.91 -3.13
C PRO A 399 2.95 -17.69 -2.54
N LYS A 400 3.22 -17.45 -1.27
CA LYS A 400 4.23 -18.17 -0.50
C LYS A 400 3.58 -19.06 0.54
N GLY A 401 3.99 -20.32 0.57
CA GLY A 401 3.46 -21.34 1.47
C GLY A 401 4.57 -22.03 2.28
N THR A 402 4.19 -22.57 3.42
CA THR A 402 4.93 -23.55 4.22
C THR A 402 3.97 -24.70 4.53
N GLY A 403 3.89 -25.69 3.61
CA GLY A 403 2.99 -26.83 3.77
C GLY A 403 1.63 -26.73 3.04
N TYR A 404 1.44 -25.75 2.14
CA TYR A 404 0.16 -25.51 1.46
C TYR A 404 -0.37 -26.74 0.72
N TYR A 405 0.45 -27.34 -0.15
CA TYR A 405 0.03 -28.51 -0.92
C TYR A 405 -0.18 -29.73 -0.03
N GLN A 406 0.64 -29.92 1.00
CA GLN A 406 0.47 -31.01 1.98
C GLN A 406 -0.81 -30.85 2.80
N THR A 407 -1.30 -29.62 2.99
CA THR A 407 -2.52 -29.37 3.76
C THR A 407 -3.72 -30.09 3.14
N PHE A 408 -3.80 -30.19 1.81
CA PHE A 408 -4.87 -30.91 1.10
C PHE A 408 -4.78 -32.43 1.18
N LYS A 409 -3.71 -32.98 1.77
CA LYS A 409 -3.56 -34.42 2.00
C LYS A 409 -4.23 -34.88 3.29
N ASN A 410 -4.71 -33.96 4.12
CA ASN A 410 -5.44 -34.30 5.33
C ASN A 410 -6.89 -34.63 5.00
N ASP A 411 -7.42 -35.69 5.60
CA ASP A 411 -8.77 -36.20 5.31
C ASP A 411 -9.89 -35.18 5.61
N HIS A 412 -9.65 -34.22 6.49
CA HIS A 412 -10.62 -33.17 6.88
C HIS A 412 -10.50 -31.89 6.04
N VAL A 413 -9.64 -31.86 5.01
CA VAL A 413 -9.47 -30.73 4.11
C VAL A 413 -10.01 -31.08 2.72
N HIS A 414 -10.99 -30.32 2.24
CA HIS A 414 -11.66 -30.55 0.97
C HIS A 414 -11.43 -29.39 0.00
N LEU A 415 -11.19 -29.70 -1.27
CA LEU A 415 -11.03 -28.72 -2.33
C LEU A 415 -12.23 -28.76 -3.28
N VAL A 416 -12.90 -27.62 -3.44
CA VAL A 416 -14.03 -27.44 -4.36
C VAL A 416 -13.58 -26.57 -5.54
N ASP A 417 -13.71 -27.11 -6.75
CA ASP A 417 -13.40 -26.41 -8.01
C ASP A 417 -14.62 -25.63 -8.52
N LEU A 418 -14.66 -24.33 -8.24
CA LEU A 418 -15.75 -23.43 -8.61
C LEU A 418 -15.92 -23.22 -10.12
N LYS A 419 -14.95 -23.63 -10.97
CA LYS A 419 -15.18 -23.63 -12.42
C LYS A 419 -16.09 -24.79 -12.84
N LYS A 420 -16.06 -25.90 -12.10
CA LYS A 420 -16.91 -27.08 -12.34
C LYS A 420 -18.20 -27.01 -11.57
N THR A 421 -18.14 -26.58 -10.31
CA THR A 421 -19.30 -26.51 -9.41
C THR A 421 -19.47 -25.10 -8.83
N PRO A 422 -19.93 -24.12 -9.64
CA PRO A 422 -20.11 -22.74 -9.18
C PRO A 422 -21.03 -22.64 -7.96
N VAL A 423 -20.84 -21.61 -7.14
CA VAL A 423 -21.79 -21.26 -6.08
C VAL A 423 -23.11 -20.83 -6.71
N ALA A 424 -24.20 -21.47 -6.31
CA ALA A 424 -25.54 -21.06 -6.68
C ALA A 424 -26.06 -19.98 -5.72
N ARG A 425 -25.99 -20.24 -4.41
CA ARG A 425 -26.42 -19.31 -3.35
C ARG A 425 -25.87 -19.72 -1.98
N PHE A 426 -25.91 -18.80 -1.05
CA PHE A 426 -25.71 -19.05 0.37
C PHE A 426 -27.05 -19.43 1.01
N THR A 427 -26.98 -20.16 2.11
CA THR A 427 -28.11 -20.53 2.96
C THR A 427 -27.86 -20.05 4.38
N LYS A 428 -28.83 -20.24 5.27
CA LYS A 428 -28.67 -19.90 6.68
C LYS A 428 -27.51 -20.63 7.34
N THR A 429 -27.21 -21.85 6.89
CA THR A 429 -26.23 -22.75 7.51
C THR A 429 -25.01 -23.02 6.64
N GLY A 430 -24.97 -22.56 5.39
CA GLY A 430 -23.76 -22.69 4.56
C GLY A 430 -23.94 -22.27 3.11
N VAL A 431 -23.48 -23.11 2.18
CA VAL A 431 -23.31 -22.76 0.76
C VAL A 431 -23.81 -23.88 -0.13
N VAL A 432 -24.65 -23.53 -1.10
CA VAL A 432 -25.11 -24.43 -2.17
C VAL A 432 -24.29 -24.16 -3.42
N THR A 433 -23.59 -25.18 -3.90
CA THR A 433 -23.00 -25.21 -5.24
C THR A 433 -23.97 -25.83 -6.24
N THR A 434 -23.61 -25.88 -7.52
CA THR A 434 -24.42 -26.59 -8.52
C THR A 434 -24.44 -28.11 -8.35
N ASP A 435 -23.64 -28.67 -7.44
CA ASP A 435 -23.50 -30.12 -7.22
C ASP A 435 -24.04 -30.56 -5.85
N GLU A 436 -23.62 -29.87 -4.79
CA GLU A 436 -24.00 -30.21 -3.42
C GLU A 436 -24.16 -28.98 -2.51
N GLU A 437 -24.73 -29.22 -1.32
CA GLU A 437 -24.87 -28.25 -0.23
C GLU A 437 -23.89 -28.57 0.90
N PHE A 438 -23.16 -27.55 1.34
CA PHE A 438 -22.22 -27.62 2.44
C PHE A 438 -22.74 -26.79 3.62
N GLU A 439 -22.53 -27.27 4.83
CA GLU A 439 -22.81 -26.51 6.05
C GLU A 439 -21.52 -26.06 6.74
N PHE A 440 -21.52 -24.82 7.23
CA PHE A 440 -20.36 -24.18 7.85
C PHE A 440 -20.76 -23.39 9.09
N ASP A 441 -19.84 -23.28 10.03
CA ASP A 441 -19.99 -22.40 11.20
C ASP A 441 -19.25 -21.07 10.96
N VAL A 442 -18.21 -21.11 10.11
CA VAL A 442 -17.36 -19.96 9.76
C VAL A 442 -17.12 -19.93 8.24
N ILE A 443 -17.29 -18.76 7.63
CA ILE A 443 -16.93 -18.50 6.23
C ILE A 443 -15.92 -17.36 6.17
N ILE A 444 -14.77 -17.64 5.58
CA ILE A 444 -13.67 -16.69 5.39
C ILE A 444 -13.57 -16.32 3.92
N PHE A 445 -13.64 -15.03 3.62
CA PHE A 445 -13.40 -14.50 2.29
C PHE A 445 -11.95 -14.04 2.15
N ALA A 446 -11.16 -14.78 1.37
CA ALA A 446 -9.82 -14.42 0.92
C ALA A 446 -9.86 -13.99 -0.56
N THR A 447 -10.90 -13.23 -0.92
CA THR A 447 -11.26 -12.86 -2.30
C THR A 447 -10.56 -11.58 -2.80
N GLY A 448 -9.70 -11.00 -1.96
CA GLY A 448 -8.79 -9.93 -2.34
C GLY A 448 -9.43 -8.54 -2.26
N PHE A 449 -9.00 -7.66 -3.15
CA PHE A 449 -9.29 -6.23 -3.07
C PHE A 449 -9.62 -5.64 -4.44
N GLU A 450 -10.35 -4.53 -4.46
CA GLU A 450 -10.36 -3.63 -5.61
C GLU A 450 -9.10 -2.75 -5.58
N ALA A 451 -8.08 -3.16 -6.35
CA ALA A 451 -6.76 -2.56 -6.27
C ALA A 451 -6.73 -1.09 -6.75
N TRP A 452 -6.04 -0.24 -5.98
CA TRP A 452 -5.93 1.24 -6.10
C TRP A 452 -7.25 2.01 -6.11
N LEU A 453 -8.09 1.77 -7.12
CA LEU A 453 -9.29 2.59 -7.37
C LEU A 453 -10.36 2.41 -6.30
N GLY A 454 -10.47 1.23 -5.68
CA GLY A 454 -11.50 0.96 -4.68
C GLY A 454 -11.42 1.93 -3.50
N ALA A 455 -10.20 2.16 -2.98
CA ALA A 455 -10.00 3.09 -1.88
C ALA A 455 -10.31 4.54 -2.26
N LEU A 456 -10.02 4.94 -3.50
CA LEU A 456 -10.28 6.28 -4.01
C LEU A 456 -11.78 6.53 -4.26
N LYS A 457 -12.52 5.51 -4.70
CA LYS A 457 -13.99 5.59 -4.93
C LYS A 457 -14.80 5.89 -3.67
N ARG A 458 -14.26 5.60 -2.48
CA ARG A 458 -14.92 5.91 -1.19
C ARG A 458 -14.86 7.40 -0.81
N ILE A 459 -14.05 8.19 -1.52
CA ILE A 459 -13.87 9.62 -1.25
C ILE A 459 -14.43 10.40 -2.45
N ASP A 460 -15.33 11.34 -2.20
CA ASP A 460 -15.80 12.29 -3.20
C ASP A 460 -14.71 13.36 -3.44
N ILE A 461 -13.76 13.04 -4.33
CA ILE A 461 -12.62 13.91 -4.67
C ILE A 461 -12.99 14.79 -5.87
N ARG A 462 -12.99 16.10 -5.67
CA ARG A 462 -13.39 17.10 -6.66
C ARG A 462 -12.26 18.10 -6.90
N GLY A 463 -11.80 18.17 -8.15
CA GLY A 463 -10.74 19.08 -8.59
C GLY A 463 -11.29 20.47 -8.98
N LYS A 464 -10.65 21.11 -9.95
CA LYS A 464 -11.14 22.37 -10.51
C LYS A 464 -12.54 22.18 -11.11
N ASN A 465 -13.36 23.23 -11.07
CA ASN A 465 -14.73 23.24 -11.61
C ASN A 465 -15.65 22.15 -11.03
N ASP A 466 -15.35 21.66 -9.81
CA ASP A 466 -16.08 20.57 -9.14
C ASP A 466 -16.09 19.24 -9.93
N GLU A 467 -15.10 19.03 -10.80
CA GLU A 467 -14.95 17.80 -11.56
C GLU A 467 -14.52 16.63 -10.66
N SER A 468 -15.23 15.51 -10.74
CA SER A 468 -14.91 14.28 -10.00
C SER A 468 -13.65 13.60 -10.54
N LEU A 469 -12.78 13.14 -9.65
CA LEU A 469 -11.59 12.35 -10.02
C LEU A 469 -11.99 11.10 -10.81
N MET A 470 -13.02 10.38 -10.35
CA MET A 470 -13.48 9.16 -11.02
C MET A 470 -14.07 9.44 -12.39
N ASP A 471 -14.76 10.57 -12.57
CA ASP A 471 -15.33 10.95 -13.87
C ASP A 471 -14.20 11.34 -14.85
N SER A 472 -13.20 12.10 -14.38
CA SER A 472 -12.01 12.46 -15.15
C SER A 472 -11.16 11.26 -15.61
N TRP A 473 -11.30 10.13 -14.91
CA TRP A 473 -10.65 8.85 -15.16
C TRP A 473 -11.58 7.80 -15.79
N SER A 474 -12.76 8.19 -16.30
CA SER A 474 -13.69 7.29 -17.00
C SER A 474 -13.04 6.60 -18.22
N GLY A 475 -12.07 7.25 -18.86
CA GLY A 475 -11.23 6.70 -19.93
C GLY A 475 -9.97 5.96 -19.46
N GLY A 476 -9.81 5.74 -18.15
CA GLY A 476 -8.60 5.23 -17.52
C GLY A 476 -7.82 6.33 -16.78
N PRO A 477 -7.03 5.98 -15.75
CA PRO A 477 -6.22 6.95 -15.01
C PRO A 477 -5.21 7.68 -15.90
N ARG A 478 -4.91 8.93 -15.54
CA ARG A 478 -3.87 9.77 -16.17
C ARG A 478 -3.13 10.51 -15.08
N THR A 479 -1.81 10.37 -15.03
CA THR A 479 -1.01 10.89 -13.92
C THR A 479 0.38 11.28 -14.42
N LEU A 480 1.09 12.14 -13.69
CA LEU A 480 2.55 12.28 -13.82
C LEU A 480 3.25 11.53 -12.67
N LEU A 481 4.15 10.60 -13.00
CA LEU A 481 4.90 9.74 -12.05
C LEU A 481 4.03 8.89 -11.09
N GLY A 482 2.72 8.86 -11.29
CA GLY A 482 1.76 8.37 -10.30
C GLY A 482 1.64 9.26 -9.04
N MET A 483 2.13 10.51 -9.12
CA MET A 483 2.23 11.46 -8.01
C MET A 483 1.31 12.68 -8.17
N GLY A 484 0.71 12.93 -9.34
CA GLY A 484 -0.20 14.07 -9.55
C GLY A 484 -1.10 13.90 -10.77
N VAL A 485 -2.19 14.68 -10.83
CA VAL A 485 -3.27 14.54 -11.83
C VAL A 485 -3.62 15.91 -12.44
N PRO A 486 -3.75 16.02 -13.77
CA PRO A 486 -4.27 17.23 -14.40
C PRO A 486 -5.68 17.57 -13.90
N GLY A 487 -5.97 18.85 -13.64
CA GLY A 487 -7.27 19.27 -13.11
C GLY A 487 -7.43 19.15 -11.59
N PHE A 488 -6.47 18.54 -10.89
CA PHE A 488 -6.46 18.38 -9.42
C PHE A 488 -5.19 19.00 -8.82
N PRO A 489 -5.10 20.34 -8.72
CA PRO A 489 -3.91 21.00 -8.23
C PRO A 489 -3.60 20.63 -6.77
N ASN A 490 -2.32 20.54 -6.43
CA ASN A 490 -1.83 20.14 -5.10
C ASN A 490 -2.37 18.79 -4.59
N LEU A 491 -3.02 17.98 -5.42
CA LEU A 491 -3.33 16.59 -5.11
C LEU A 491 -2.10 15.74 -5.43
N SER A 492 -1.67 14.95 -4.46
CA SER A 492 -0.62 13.97 -4.65
C SER A 492 -0.97 12.61 -4.09
N PHE A 493 -0.25 11.58 -4.51
CA PHE A 493 -0.36 10.23 -4.00
C PHE A 493 0.99 9.76 -3.50
N ILE A 494 0.98 8.83 -2.55
CA ILE A 494 2.16 8.00 -2.27
C ILE A 494 1.76 6.56 -2.56
N ALA A 495 2.48 5.92 -3.48
CA ALA A 495 2.13 4.60 -4.04
C ALA A 495 0.77 4.60 -4.78
N GLY A 496 0.49 5.68 -5.53
CA GLY A 496 -0.70 5.85 -6.35
C GLY A 496 -0.72 4.99 -7.61
N VAL A 497 -1.77 5.18 -8.42
CA VAL A 497 -1.87 4.58 -9.76
C VAL A 497 -0.73 5.07 -10.65
N HIS A 498 -0.24 4.23 -11.57
CA HIS A 498 0.89 4.49 -12.47
C HIS A 498 2.22 4.77 -11.76
N SER A 499 2.30 4.47 -10.46
CA SER A 499 3.55 4.47 -9.71
C SER A 499 4.16 3.06 -9.67
N LEU A 500 5.18 2.87 -8.83
CA LEU A 500 5.98 1.64 -8.74
C LEU A 500 5.21 0.44 -8.14
N GLY A 501 5.54 -0.77 -8.62
CA GLY A 501 5.09 -2.06 -8.09
C GLY A 501 6.25 -2.95 -7.61
N GLY A 502 6.11 -3.61 -6.45
CA GLY A 502 7.23 -4.24 -5.73
C GLY A 502 7.26 -3.94 -4.22
N ASN A 503 8.45 -3.69 -3.66
CA ASN A 503 8.66 -3.50 -2.22
C ASN A 503 8.21 -2.12 -1.72
N LEU A 504 7.10 -2.08 -0.99
CA LEU A 504 6.37 -0.85 -0.68
C LEU A 504 7.14 0.19 0.16
N PRO A 505 7.89 -0.17 1.23
CA PRO A 505 8.73 0.80 1.94
C PRO A 505 9.72 1.51 1.02
N ALA A 506 10.42 0.79 0.14
CA ALA A 506 11.41 1.37 -0.76
C ALA A 506 10.81 2.48 -1.63
N PHE A 507 9.63 2.24 -2.21
CA PHE A 507 8.97 3.22 -3.06
C PHE A 507 8.35 4.35 -2.26
N SER A 508 7.82 4.05 -1.07
CA SER A 508 7.28 5.05 -0.16
C SER A 508 8.37 6.07 0.21
N GLU A 509 9.62 5.61 0.34
CA GLU A 509 10.75 6.50 0.57
C GLU A 509 10.99 7.46 -0.60
N SER A 510 11.16 6.92 -1.81
CA SER A 510 11.40 7.74 -3.01
C SER A 510 10.23 8.69 -3.33
N HIS A 511 8.99 8.22 -3.19
CA HIS A 511 7.79 9.05 -3.40
C HIS A 511 7.70 10.16 -2.34
N GLY A 512 7.93 9.82 -1.07
CA GLY A 512 7.84 10.78 0.03
C GLY A 512 8.91 11.85 -0.02
N ASP A 513 10.15 11.49 -0.41
CA ASP A 513 11.24 12.45 -0.58
C ASP A 513 10.92 13.44 -1.70
N TRP A 514 10.54 12.93 -2.88
CA TRP A 514 10.20 13.78 -4.02
C TRP A 514 9.00 14.71 -3.72
N LEU A 515 7.97 14.19 -3.04
CA LEU A 515 6.81 14.98 -2.65
C LEU A 515 7.18 16.09 -1.65
N ALA A 516 7.97 15.77 -0.63
CA ALA A 516 8.39 16.75 0.37
C ALA A 516 9.21 17.87 -0.30
N ASP A 517 10.12 17.51 -1.21
CA ASP A 517 10.92 18.47 -1.98
C ASP A 517 10.05 19.34 -2.90
N LEU A 518 8.99 18.79 -3.51
CA LEU A 518 8.02 19.56 -4.30
C LEU A 518 7.26 20.57 -3.43
N ILE A 519 6.77 20.15 -2.26
CA ILE A 519 6.03 21.04 -1.34
C ILE A 519 6.96 22.15 -0.81
N THR A 520 8.20 21.81 -0.44
CA THR A 520 9.24 22.78 -0.08
C THR A 520 9.53 23.76 -1.22
N TYR A 521 9.62 23.27 -2.46
CA TYR A 521 9.83 24.13 -3.64
C TYR A 521 8.68 25.12 -3.83
N VAL A 522 7.43 24.66 -3.76
CA VAL A 522 6.23 25.51 -3.87
C VAL A 522 6.24 26.59 -2.80
N LYS A 523 6.49 26.22 -1.54
CA LYS A 523 6.54 27.14 -0.40
C LYS A 523 7.67 28.17 -0.53
N THR A 524 8.88 27.71 -0.85
CA THR A 524 10.08 28.57 -0.94
C THR A 524 9.98 29.59 -2.07
N ASN A 525 9.31 29.24 -3.16
CA ASN A 525 9.11 30.14 -4.30
C ASN A 525 7.82 30.98 -4.21
N ASN A 526 7.12 30.95 -3.06
CA ASN A 526 5.86 31.66 -2.83
C ASN A 526 4.74 31.29 -3.81
N TYR A 527 4.78 30.06 -4.34
CA TYR A 527 3.65 29.51 -5.08
C TYR A 527 2.60 28.99 -4.10
N SER A 528 1.36 29.03 -4.55
CA SER A 528 0.20 28.49 -3.83
C SER A 528 -0.37 27.25 -4.50
N ARG A 529 -0.05 27.04 -5.78
CA ARG A 529 -0.57 25.97 -6.62
C ARG A 529 0.55 25.30 -7.41
N ALA A 530 0.47 23.97 -7.51
CA ALA A 530 1.24 23.10 -8.38
C ALA A 530 0.25 22.17 -9.12
N GLU A 531 0.19 22.27 -10.45
CA GLU A 531 -0.75 21.51 -11.27
C GLU A 531 -0.04 20.76 -12.38
N VAL A 532 -0.28 19.45 -12.50
CA VAL A 532 0.26 18.65 -13.60
C VAL A 532 -0.41 19.05 -14.91
N SER A 533 0.38 19.25 -15.96
CA SER A 533 -0.16 19.53 -17.30
C SER A 533 -0.73 18.27 -17.95
N GLU A 534 -1.76 18.45 -18.79
CA GLU A 534 -2.38 17.34 -19.57
C GLU A 534 -1.34 16.56 -20.39
N GLN A 535 -0.41 17.27 -21.04
CA GLN A 535 0.63 16.65 -21.86
C GLN A 535 1.58 15.80 -21.03
N ALA A 536 2.03 16.29 -19.86
CA ALA A 536 2.96 15.54 -19.02
C ALA A 536 2.30 14.26 -18.46
N ALA A 537 1.02 14.33 -18.10
CA ALA A 537 0.27 13.15 -17.67
C ALA A 537 0.04 12.15 -18.82
N GLN A 538 -0.22 12.63 -20.04
CA GLN A 538 -0.36 11.79 -21.23
C GLN A 538 0.95 11.07 -21.54
N ASP A 539 2.07 11.80 -21.61
CA ASP A 539 3.40 11.25 -21.91
C ASP A 539 3.79 10.16 -20.89
N TRP A 540 3.55 10.40 -19.60
CA TRP A 540 3.82 9.40 -18.57
C TRP A 540 2.90 8.19 -18.69
N THR A 541 1.62 8.40 -18.98
CA THR A 541 0.64 7.30 -19.12
C THR A 541 1.00 6.39 -20.31
N GLU A 542 1.40 6.97 -21.44
CA GLU A 542 1.91 6.21 -22.58
C GLU A 542 3.17 5.43 -22.21
N HIS A 543 4.13 6.07 -21.54
CA HIS A 543 5.35 5.41 -21.05
C HIS A 543 5.06 4.23 -20.12
N VAL A 544 4.05 4.36 -19.24
CA VAL A 544 3.59 3.26 -18.37
C VAL A 544 3.07 2.09 -19.19
N TYR A 545 2.21 2.35 -20.18
CA TYR A 545 1.70 1.28 -21.05
C TYR A 545 2.79 0.64 -21.90
N GLU A 546 3.72 1.41 -22.45
CA GLU A 546 4.88 0.88 -23.18
C GLU A 546 5.74 -0.01 -22.28
N SER A 547 5.97 0.38 -21.03
CA SER A 547 6.75 -0.41 -20.07
C SER A 547 6.11 -1.76 -19.73
N ALA A 548 4.79 -1.88 -19.87
CA ALA A 548 4.05 -3.10 -19.56
C ALA A 548 3.96 -4.08 -20.74
N LYS A 549 4.15 -3.64 -21.99
CA LYS A 549 4.06 -4.49 -23.19
C LYS A 549 4.93 -5.76 -23.16
N PRO A 550 6.20 -5.71 -22.73
CA PRO A 550 7.03 -6.90 -22.71
C PRO A 550 6.73 -7.82 -21.52
N VAL A 551 5.90 -7.41 -20.55
CA VAL A 551 5.67 -8.18 -19.31
C VAL A 551 4.57 -9.21 -19.52
N LEU A 552 4.86 -10.46 -19.19
CA LEU A 552 3.87 -11.55 -19.17
C LEU A 552 2.95 -11.38 -17.96
N LEU A 553 1.69 -11.00 -18.21
CA LEU A 553 0.66 -10.81 -17.18
C LEU A 553 -0.56 -11.66 -17.51
N ALA A 554 -1.13 -12.29 -16.48
CA ALA A 554 -2.37 -13.04 -16.63
C ALA A 554 -3.57 -12.08 -16.68
N SER A 555 -4.52 -12.36 -17.57
CA SER A 555 -5.71 -11.53 -17.78
C SER A 555 -6.57 -11.37 -16.53
N GLY A 556 -6.58 -12.37 -15.63
CA GLY A 556 -7.28 -12.32 -14.34
C GLY A 556 -6.52 -11.61 -13.22
N SER A 557 -5.32 -11.09 -13.49
CA SER A 557 -4.45 -10.47 -12.48
C SER A 557 -4.96 -9.11 -12.02
N TRP A 558 -4.84 -8.86 -10.71
CA TRP A 558 -5.20 -7.57 -10.12
C TRP A 558 -4.29 -6.42 -10.58
N TYR A 559 -3.09 -6.71 -11.11
CA TYR A 559 -2.22 -5.71 -11.75
C TYR A 559 -2.85 -5.07 -12.99
N GLN A 560 -3.79 -5.76 -13.65
CA GLN A 560 -4.57 -5.29 -14.79
C GLN A 560 -6.07 -5.21 -14.45
N ARG A 561 -6.42 -5.23 -13.16
CA ARG A 561 -7.80 -5.25 -12.65
C ARG A 561 -8.67 -6.40 -13.21
N GLY A 562 -8.06 -7.50 -13.66
CA GLY A 562 -8.76 -8.67 -14.19
C GLY A 562 -9.66 -9.38 -13.20
N ASN A 563 -9.48 -9.12 -11.91
CA ASN A 563 -10.27 -9.69 -10.82
C ASN A 563 -11.61 -8.97 -10.58
N ILE A 564 -11.81 -7.76 -11.13
CA ILE A 564 -13.00 -6.94 -10.90
C ILE A 564 -13.91 -6.96 -12.14
N PRO A 565 -15.19 -7.40 -12.01
CA PRO A 565 -16.14 -7.35 -13.11
C PRO A 565 -16.30 -5.94 -13.70
N GLY A 566 -16.35 -5.84 -15.04
CA GLY A 566 -16.48 -4.55 -15.73
C GLY A 566 -15.19 -3.72 -15.82
N SER A 567 -14.04 -4.31 -15.47
CA SER A 567 -12.73 -3.68 -15.67
C SER A 567 -12.42 -3.42 -17.16
N ASP A 568 -11.69 -2.33 -17.43
CA ASP A 568 -11.18 -1.96 -18.74
C ASP A 568 -9.86 -2.68 -19.11
N GLY A 569 -9.28 -3.46 -18.18
CA GLY A 569 -8.06 -4.24 -18.39
C GLY A 569 -6.78 -3.39 -18.45
N LYS A 570 -6.86 -2.08 -18.19
CA LYS A 570 -5.69 -1.21 -18.27
C LYS A 570 -4.76 -1.42 -17.08
N VAL A 571 -3.47 -1.40 -17.36
CA VAL A 571 -2.41 -1.56 -16.37
C VAL A 571 -2.41 -0.33 -15.44
N LEU A 572 -2.36 -0.57 -14.13
CA LEU A 572 -2.32 0.49 -13.12
C LEU A 572 -0.93 0.73 -12.52
N VAL A 573 0.10 0.05 -13.01
CA VAL A 573 1.45 0.01 -12.43
C VAL A 573 2.51 0.33 -13.46
N TYR A 574 3.52 1.08 -13.06
CA TYR A 574 4.72 1.30 -13.86
C TYR A 574 5.68 0.11 -13.73
N TYR A 575 6.01 -0.53 -14.86
CA TYR A 575 6.89 -1.71 -14.90
C TYR A 575 8.36 -1.39 -15.19
N GLY A 576 8.74 -0.11 -15.31
CA GLY A 576 10.14 0.27 -15.51
C GLY A 576 11.01 0.18 -14.25
N GLY A 577 10.43 -0.07 -13.09
CA GLY A 577 11.16 -0.30 -11.84
C GLY A 577 11.68 0.98 -11.16
N LEU A 578 12.12 0.81 -9.91
CA LEU A 578 12.52 1.90 -9.02
C LEU A 578 13.65 2.79 -9.56
N PRO A 579 14.76 2.26 -10.10
CA PRO A 579 15.85 3.10 -10.60
C PRO A 579 15.40 4.07 -11.70
N ASN A 580 14.61 3.58 -12.66
CA ASN A 580 14.13 4.40 -13.79
C ASN A 580 13.07 5.42 -13.34
N TRP A 581 12.25 5.08 -12.36
CA TRP A 581 11.33 6.06 -11.76
C TRP A 581 12.08 7.17 -11.05
N VAL A 582 13.10 6.83 -10.25
CA VAL A 582 13.94 7.82 -9.53
C VAL A 582 14.68 8.71 -10.51
N GLU A 583 15.25 8.14 -11.57
CA GLU A 583 15.89 8.91 -12.65
C GLU A 583 14.90 9.92 -13.24
N LYS A 584 13.69 9.48 -13.60
CA LYS A 584 12.67 10.37 -14.17
C LYS A 584 12.20 11.46 -13.20
N ALA A 585 12.00 11.08 -11.94
CA ALA A 585 11.61 12.01 -10.88
C ALA A 585 12.67 13.09 -10.65
N THR A 586 13.95 12.69 -10.68
CA THR A 586 15.10 13.59 -10.58
C THR A 586 15.19 14.51 -11.79
N GLU A 587 15.07 14.00 -13.02
CA GLU A 587 15.03 14.83 -14.24
C GLU A 587 13.95 15.92 -14.18
N ILE A 588 12.76 15.56 -13.69
CA ILE A 588 11.66 16.50 -13.53
C ILE A 588 12.03 17.55 -12.48
N ALA A 589 12.50 17.17 -11.30
CA ALA A 589 12.88 18.10 -10.24
C ALA A 589 14.00 19.07 -10.68
N ASP A 590 15.09 18.54 -11.26
CA ASP A 590 16.26 19.31 -11.70
C ASP A 590 15.94 20.29 -12.84
N SER A 591 14.87 20.02 -13.61
CA SER A 591 14.40 20.91 -14.66
C SER A 591 13.40 21.97 -14.18
N GLY A 592 13.31 22.19 -12.87
CA GLY A 592 12.34 23.11 -12.26
C GLY A 592 10.92 22.55 -12.29
N TYR A 593 10.79 21.24 -12.07
CA TYR A 593 9.52 20.50 -12.11
C TYR A 593 8.80 20.59 -13.46
N LYS A 594 9.52 20.35 -14.56
CA LYS A 594 8.95 20.36 -15.92
C LYS A 594 7.71 19.46 -16.00
N GLY A 595 6.61 20.00 -16.54
CA GLY A 595 5.33 19.32 -16.62
C GLY A 595 4.38 19.65 -15.45
N ILE A 596 4.84 20.44 -14.48
CA ILE A 596 4.03 21.02 -13.40
C ILE A 596 3.99 22.54 -13.57
N GLU A 597 2.79 23.10 -13.56
CA GLU A 597 2.51 24.53 -13.63
C GLU A 597 2.33 25.11 -12.23
N PHE A 598 3.04 26.19 -11.94
CA PHE A 598 2.99 26.86 -10.64
C PHE A 598 2.28 28.22 -10.71
N ALA A 599 1.53 28.57 -9.66
CA ALA A 599 0.85 29.86 -9.54
C ALA A 599 0.81 30.41 -8.12
#